data_AF-A0A6A9SSK0-F1
#
_entry.id   AF-A0A6A9SSK0-F1
#
_cell.length_a   1.000
_cell.length_b   1.000
_cell.length_c   1.000
_cell.angle_alpha   90.00
_cell.angle_beta   90.00
_cell.angle_gamma   90.00
#
_symmetry.space_group_name_H-M   'P 1'
#
loop_
_entity.id
_entity.type
_entity.pdbx_description
1 polymer ?
#
loop_
_entity_poly.entity_id
_entity_poly.type
_entity_poly.pdbx_seq_one_letter_code
_entity_poly.pdbx_strand_id
1 'polypeptide(L)'
;MFEKVLVANRGEIAVRVMAACEELGIDTVAVYSDADRNAGHVDYADEAYNVGPAPASDSYLDQETIIETAQQAGADAIHPGYGFLAENAEFARRVEETDDITWVGPPSDAMRTLGEKTKARTVMQEAGVPVVPGTTDPVENAEEVRKLGEEYGYPLAIKAEGGGGGRGMKIVRSAEEVDDALESAKREGEAYFDNDSVYVEKYLEAPKHIEVQIIADEHGNVRHLGERDCSLQRRHQKVIEEAPSPALDADLRAEIGEAARQGVREAGYTNAGTVEFLVEDGEFYFMEVNTRIQVEHTATEEVTGIDLVRWQLRVAAGEALTFTQDEVDIEGHAIEFRINAENPAEEFAPTPGVLETYDPPTSIGVRLDDAVTQGDEIGGDYDSMIAKLIVHAEDRERCLARSKRALGHFDVDGVATTIPFHRLMLDDEVFVSGSHTTKYLDQELDEAAIADAVDRWGTDSTAGGDGQPRTAELAVEVDGQRFDVVVEEGLTSTAGEADGGGGGGSAGGDAGG
;
A
#
# COMPACT_ATOMS: atom_id res chain seq x y z
N MET A 1 12.49 -27.54 0.93
CA MET A 1 11.48 -26.78 0.16
C MET A 1 10.16 -27.50 0.27
N PHE A 2 9.05 -26.76 0.33
CA PHE A 2 7.70 -27.30 0.34
C PHE A 2 7.35 -27.95 -1.00
N GLU A 3 6.44 -28.92 -1.01
CA GLU A 3 5.83 -29.48 -2.22
C GLU A 3 4.56 -28.69 -2.57
N LYS A 4 3.78 -28.25 -1.57
CA LYS A 4 2.53 -27.51 -1.77
C LYS A 4 2.30 -26.42 -0.72
N VAL A 5 1.87 -25.23 -1.15
CA VAL A 5 1.57 -24.08 -0.27
C VAL A 5 0.13 -23.61 -0.46
N LEU A 6 -0.61 -23.48 0.64
CA LEU A 6 -1.90 -22.79 0.64
C LEU A 6 -1.70 -21.30 0.91
N VAL A 7 -2.32 -20.46 0.09
CA VAL A 7 -2.31 -19.00 0.29
C VAL A 7 -3.62 -18.59 0.96
N ALA A 8 -3.56 -18.24 2.24
CA ALA A 8 -4.71 -17.84 3.05
C ALA A 8 -5.06 -16.35 2.84
N ASN A 9 -5.23 -15.97 1.56
CA ASN A 9 -5.51 -14.61 1.14
C ASN A 9 -6.21 -14.60 -0.24
N ARG A 10 -6.43 -13.41 -0.80
CA ARG A 10 -7.10 -13.17 -2.09
C ARG A 10 -6.37 -12.11 -2.91
N GLY A 11 -6.81 -11.92 -4.16
CA GLY A 11 -6.40 -10.79 -4.98
C GLY A 11 -4.91 -10.80 -5.32
N GLU A 12 -4.33 -9.60 -5.51
CA GLU A 12 -2.95 -9.44 -6.02
C GLU A 12 -1.92 -10.20 -5.17
N ILE A 13 -2.02 -10.12 -3.84
CA ILE A 13 -1.03 -10.75 -2.96
C ILE A 13 -1.08 -12.26 -3.04
N ALA A 14 -2.26 -12.84 -3.30
CA ALA A 14 -2.37 -14.27 -3.51
C ALA A 14 -1.66 -14.68 -4.81
N VAL A 15 -1.87 -13.93 -5.90
CA VAL A 15 -1.16 -14.14 -7.17
C VAL A 15 0.36 -13.96 -6.99
N ARG A 16 0.80 -12.90 -6.30
CA ARG A 16 2.21 -12.62 -6.02
C ARG A 16 2.91 -13.76 -5.28
N VAL A 17 2.24 -14.37 -4.30
CA VAL A 17 2.77 -15.52 -3.56
C VAL A 17 2.80 -16.77 -4.42
N MET A 18 1.73 -17.04 -5.16
CA MET A 18 1.66 -18.22 -6.04
C MET A 18 2.69 -18.13 -7.18
N ALA A 19 2.95 -16.95 -7.73
CA ALA A 19 4.03 -16.75 -8.71
C ALA A 19 5.42 -17.09 -8.13
N ALA A 20 5.70 -16.72 -6.88
CA ALA A 20 6.94 -17.12 -6.21
C ALA A 20 7.02 -18.64 -5.97
N CYS A 21 5.89 -19.27 -5.63
CA CYS A 21 5.79 -20.73 -5.51
C CYS A 21 6.06 -21.42 -6.85
N GLU A 22 5.47 -20.95 -7.94
CA GLU A 22 5.65 -21.50 -9.29
C GLU A 22 7.13 -21.48 -9.73
N GLU A 23 7.83 -20.37 -9.51
CA GLU A 23 9.27 -20.27 -9.78
C GLU A 23 10.14 -21.21 -8.93
N LEU A 24 9.67 -21.55 -7.73
CA LEU A 24 10.31 -22.52 -6.84
C LEU A 24 9.89 -23.97 -7.13
N GLY A 25 8.92 -24.19 -8.03
CA GLY A 25 8.37 -25.50 -8.34
C GLY A 25 7.50 -26.08 -7.23
N ILE A 26 6.75 -25.23 -6.53
CA ILE A 26 5.84 -25.57 -5.43
C ILE A 26 4.40 -25.45 -5.95
N ASP A 27 3.58 -26.49 -5.73
CA ASP A 27 2.16 -26.48 -6.08
C ASP A 27 1.38 -25.50 -5.18
N THR A 28 0.32 -24.90 -5.71
CA THR A 28 -0.41 -23.81 -5.05
C THR A 28 -1.87 -24.13 -4.76
N VAL A 29 -2.35 -23.68 -3.61
CA VAL A 29 -3.77 -23.79 -3.22
C VAL A 29 -4.33 -22.42 -2.89
N ALA A 30 -5.35 -21.99 -3.65
CA ALA A 30 -6.13 -20.80 -3.33
C ALA A 30 -7.33 -21.15 -2.43
N VAL A 31 -7.69 -20.21 -1.56
CA VAL A 31 -8.98 -20.19 -0.88
C VAL A 31 -9.83 -19.04 -1.41
N TYR A 32 -11.15 -19.22 -1.46
CA TYR A 32 -12.05 -18.19 -1.96
C TYR A 32 -13.43 -18.20 -1.29
N SER A 33 -14.05 -17.03 -1.19
CA SER A 33 -15.44 -16.89 -0.76
C SER A 33 -16.42 -17.05 -1.94
N ASP A 34 -17.72 -17.09 -1.68
CA ASP A 34 -18.73 -17.06 -2.74
C ASP A 34 -18.62 -15.84 -3.68
N ALA A 35 -18.17 -14.68 -3.18
CA ALA A 35 -17.98 -13.47 -3.97
C ALA A 35 -16.76 -13.56 -4.91
N ASP A 36 -15.69 -14.22 -4.48
CA ASP A 36 -14.44 -14.35 -5.25
C ASP A 36 -14.40 -15.60 -6.14
N ARG A 37 -15.54 -16.25 -6.39
CA ARG A 37 -15.61 -17.52 -7.13
C ARG A 37 -14.94 -17.49 -8.52
N ASN A 38 -14.91 -16.32 -9.15
CA ASN A 38 -14.29 -16.10 -10.45
C ASN A 38 -13.15 -15.07 -10.37
N ALA A 39 -12.56 -14.86 -9.19
CA ALA A 39 -11.45 -13.91 -9.03
C ALA A 39 -10.16 -14.48 -9.66
N GLY A 40 -9.29 -13.61 -10.17
CA GLY A 40 -8.08 -14.05 -10.87
C GLY A 40 -7.12 -14.90 -10.04
N HIS A 41 -7.07 -14.73 -8.72
CA HIS A 41 -6.26 -15.60 -7.85
C HIS A 41 -6.80 -17.04 -7.75
N VAL A 42 -8.10 -17.25 -8.00
CA VAL A 42 -8.69 -18.59 -8.06
C VAL A 42 -8.28 -19.29 -9.36
N ASP A 43 -8.30 -18.55 -10.47
CA ASP A 43 -7.92 -19.06 -11.78
C ASP A 43 -6.41 -19.30 -11.92
N TYR A 44 -5.59 -18.57 -11.15
CA TYR A 44 -4.12 -18.71 -11.14
C TYR A 44 -3.66 -20.01 -10.45
N ALA A 45 -4.35 -20.44 -9.40
CA ALA A 45 -3.90 -21.53 -8.54
C ALA A 45 -4.00 -22.92 -9.19
N ASP A 46 -3.16 -23.87 -8.77
CA ASP A 46 -3.27 -25.27 -9.21
C ASP A 46 -4.54 -25.95 -8.68
N GLU A 47 -4.93 -25.60 -7.45
CA GLU A 47 -6.15 -26.05 -6.79
C GLU A 47 -6.82 -24.90 -6.04
N ALA A 48 -8.16 -24.90 -5.95
CA ALA A 48 -8.90 -23.87 -5.23
C ALA A 48 -10.08 -24.43 -4.44
N TYR A 49 -10.30 -23.89 -3.24
CA TYR A 49 -11.32 -24.35 -2.31
C TYR A 49 -12.21 -23.18 -1.83
N ASN A 50 -13.53 -23.39 -1.88
CA ASN A 50 -14.47 -22.44 -1.32
C ASN A 50 -14.49 -22.57 0.20
N VAL A 51 -14.30 -21.46 0.91
CA VAL A 51 -14.18 -21.41 2.37
C VAL A 51 -15.36 -20.70 3.04
N GLY A 52 -16.38 -20.30 2.29
CA GLY A 52 -17.60 -19.73 2.87
C GLY A 52 -18.24 -18.60 2.05
N PRO A 53 -19.26 -17.93 2.63
CA PRO A 53 -19.94 -16.79 2.01
C PRO A 53 -19.05 -15.53 1.97
N ALA A 54 -19.53 -14.48 1.29
CA ALA A 54 -18.78 -13.24 1.08
C ALA A 54 -18.23 -12.55 2.35
N PRO A 55 -18.95 -12.46 3.49
CA PRO A 55 -18.42 -11.80 4.68
C PRO A 55 -17.10 -12.43 5.14
N ALA A 56 -16.06 -11.60 5.28
CA ALA A 56 -14.73 -12.09 5.65
C ALA A 56 -14.71 -12.85 6.98
N SER A 57 -15.56 -12.48 7.94
CA SER A 57 -15.70 -13.18 9.23
C SER A 57 -16.12 -14.64 9.10
N ASP A 58 -16.82 -14.96 8.02
CA ASP A 58 -17.42 -16.28 7.75
C ASP A 58 -16.64 -17.01 6.64
N SER A 59 -15.50 -16.47 6.19
CA SER A 59 -14.66 -17.00 5.11
C SER A 59 -13.16 -16.79 5.39
N TYR A 60 -12.55 -15.72 4.90
CA TYR A 60 -11.09 -15.47 4.99
C TYR A 60 -10.56 -15.32 6.42
N LEU A 61 -11.42 -15.03 7.41
CA LEU A 61 -11.07 -14.93 8.83
C LEU A 61 -11.47 -16.19 9.62
N ASP A 62 -12.09 -17.19 9.00
CA ASP A 62 -12.43 -18.45 9.64
C ASP A 62 -11.19 -19.36 9.73
N GLN A 63 -10.47 -19.20 10.83
CA GLN A 63 -9.26 -19.96 11.13
C GLN A 63 -9.44 -21.49 11.09
N GLU A 64 -10.61 -22.00 11.50
CA GLU A 64 -10.86 -23.46 11.52
C GLU A 64 -11.00 -23.97 10.09
N THR A 65 -11.85 -23.31 9.29
CA THR A 65 -12.06 -23.67 7.89
C THR A 65 -10.77 -23.58 7.07
N ILE A 66 -9.92 -22.57 7.28
CA ILE A 66 -8.65 -22.44 6.55
C ILE A 66 -7.69 -23.59 6.89
N ILE A 67 -7.54 -23.96 8.16
CA ILE A 67 -6.67 -25.07 8.56
C ILE A 67 -7.20 -26.40 8.03
N GLU A 68 -8.51 -26.66 8.14
CA GLU A 68 -9.13 -27.86 7.59
C GLU A 68 -8.92 -27.96 6.07
N THR A 69 -9.01 -26.83 5.37
CA THR A 69 -8.76 -26.75 3.92
C THR A 69 -7.31 -27.07 3.58
N ALA A 70 -6.35 -26.53 4.33
CA ALA A 70 -4.92 -26.82 4.14
C ALA A 70 -4.62 -28.31 4.33
N GLN A 71 -5.19 -28.94 5.37
CA GLN A 71 -5.08 -30.38 5.61
C GLN A 71 -5.74 -31.21 4.50
N GLN A 72 -6.92 -30.80 4.04
CA GLN A 72 -7.64 -31.49 2.97
C GLN A 72 -6.87 -31.45 1.64
N ALA A 73 -6.25 -30.30 1.33
CA ALA A 73 -5.45 -30.11 0.12
C ALA A 73 -4.06 -30.76 0.18
N GLY A 74 -3.62 -31.16 1.38
CA GLY A 74 -2.28 -31.69 1.65
C GLY A 74 -1.21 -30.63 1.46
N ALA A 75 -1.46 -29.39 1.91
CA ALA A 75 -0.47 -28.32 1.87
C ALA A 75 0.55 -28.49 3.02
N ASP A 76 1.83 -28.27 2.73
CA ASP A 76 2.92 -28.32 3.71
C ASP A 76 3.10 -27.00 4.46
N ALA A 77 2.53 -25.91 3.94
CA ALA A 77 2.64 -24.59 4.53
C ALA A 77 1.46 -23.68 4.18
N ILE A 78 1.22 -22.69 5.04
CA ILE A 78 0.26 -21.61 4.82
C ILE A 78 1.00 -20.29 4.73
N HIS A 79 0.85 -19.60 3.60
CA HIS A 79 1.29 -18.23 3.44
C HIS A 79 0.10 -17.28 3.65
N PRO A 80 0.15 -16.36 4.61
CA PRO A 80 -1.00 -15.52 4.94
C PRO A 80 -1.12 -14.25 4.09
N GLY A 81 -0.07 -13.89 3.34
CA GLY A 81 -0.03 -12.62 2.61
C GLY A 81 -0.01 -11.44 3.59
N TYR A 82 -0.86 -10.43 3.35
CA TYR A 82 -1.07 -9.31 4.26
C TYR A 82 -2.56 -9.09 4.56
N GLY A 83 -2.88 -8.37 5.65
CA GLY A 83 -4.26 -8.24 6.10
C GLY A 83 -4.85 -9.57 6.59
N PHE A 84 -6.17 -9.66 6.70
CA PHE A 84 -6.88 -10.85 7.21
C PHE A 84 -6.23 -11.48 8.47
N LEU A 85 -5.69 -12.68 8.33
CA LEU A 85 -5.08 -13.46 9.41
C LEU A 85 -3.55 -13.29 9.50
N ALA A 86 -2.93 -12.50 8.64
CA ALA A 86 -1.47 -12.36 8.55
C ALA A 86 -0.81 -11.81 9.82
N GLU A 87 -1.51 -10.99 10.60
CA GLU A 87 -1.03 -10.47 11.90
C GLU A 87 -1.77 -11.10 13.08
N ASN A 88 -2.51 -12.19 12.84
CA ASN A 88 -3.22 -12.91 13.89
C ASN A 88 -2.30 -13.94 14.54
N ALA A 89 -1.64 -13.56 15.64
CA ALA A 89 -0.73 -14.42 16.38
C ALA A 89 -1.39 -15.73 16.85
N GLU A 90 -2.69 -15.73 17.16
CA GLU A 90 -3.43 -16.93 17.54
C GLU A 90 -3.62 -17.88 16.35
N PHE A 91 -3.86 -17.36 15.16
CA PHE A 91 -3.92 -18.17 13.95
C PHE A 91 -2.55 -18.79 13.63
N ALA A 92 -1.48 -17.98 13.65
CA ALA A 92 -0.11 -18.48 13.46
C ALA A 92 0.20 -19.62 14.45
N ARG A 93 -0.14 -19.45 15.74
CA ARG A 93 0.01 -20.48 16.77
C ARG A 93 -0.75 -21.77 16.43
N ARG A 94 -1.99 -21.65 15.95
CA ARG A 94 -2.79 -22.82 15.56
C ARG A 94 -2.21 -23.55 14.34
N VAL A 95 -1.64 -22.81 13.39
CA VAL A 95 -0.92 -23.41 12.25
C VAL A 95 0.34 -24.11 12.74
N GLU A 96 1.16 -23.47 13.59
CA GLU A 96 2.36 -24.07 14.20
C GLU A 96 2.06 -25.34 15.02
N GLU A 97 0.88 -25.44 15.64
CA GLU A 97 0.41 -26.61 16.38
C GLU A 97 -0.23 -27.69 15.51
N THR A 98 -0.45 -27.41 14.23
CA THR A 98 -1.02 -28.37 13.28
C THR A 98 0.09 -29.21 12.66
N ASP A 99 -0.01 -30.54 12.83
CA ASP A 99 0.98 -31.47 12.28
C ASP A 99 1.15 -31.27 10.77
N ASP A 100 2.41 -31.27 10.33
CA ASP A 100 2.84 -31.19 8.93
C ASP A 100 2.49 -29.90 8.16
N ILE A 101 2.06 -28.82 8.86
CA ILE A 101 1.82 -27.51 8.24
C ILE A 101 2.73 -26.44 8.84
N THR A 102 3.47 -25.75 7.98
CA THR A 102 4.37 -24.66 8.37
C THR A 102 3.70 -23.30 8.21
N TRP A 103 3.85 -22.42 9.20
CA TRP A 103 3.50 -21.01 9.07
C TRP A 103 4.57 -20.25 8.29
N VAL A 104 4.22 -19.63 7.16
CA VAL A 104 5.14 -18.76 6.41
C VAL A 104 5.06 -17.34 6.94
N GLY A 105 5.76 -17.12 8.05
CA GLY A 105 5.80 -15.83 8.74
C GLY A 105 6.67 -15.91 10.00
N PRO A 106 6.67 -14.85 10.82
CA PRO A 106 7.34 -14.88 12.11
C PRO A 106 6.65 -15.81 13.11
N PRO A 107 7.37 -16.28 14.15
CA PRO A 107 6.79 -17.12 15.20
C PRO A 107 5.66 -16.41 15.94
N SER A 108 4.61 -17.14 16.31
CA SER A 108 3.42 -16.60 16.98
C SER A 108 3.71 -15.82 18.27
N ASP A 109 4.69 -16.27 19.06
CA ASP A 109 5.13 -15.58 20.28
C ASP A 109 5.77 -14.21 19.99
N ALA A 110 6.56 -14.10 18.91
CA ALA A 110 7.14 -12.84 18.46
C ALA A 110 6.05 -11.90 17.94
N MET A 111 5.10 -12.41 17.15
CA MET A 111 3.94 -11.66 16.68
C MET A 111 3.13 -11.08 17.84
N ARG A 112 2.82 -11.88 18.87
CA ARG A 112 2.10 -11.42 20.06
C ARG A 112 2.87 -10.32 20.81
N THR A 113 4.18 -10.49 20.94
CA THR A 113 5.04 -9.53 21.65
C THR A 113 5.09 -8.18 20.93
N LEU A 114 5.22 -8.20 19.59
CA LEU A 114 5.32 -7.00 18.76
C LEU A 114 3.97 -6.36 18.44
N GLY A 115 2.87 -7.12 18.44
CA GLY A 115 1.51 -6.60 18.28
C GLY A 115 0.99 -5.88 19.53
N GLU A 116 1.56 -6.15 20.71
CA GLU A 116 1.24 -5.44 21.94
C GLU A 116 2.08 -4.17 22.07
N LYS A 117 1.49 -2.99 21.79
CA LYS A 117 2.20 -1.67 21.76
C LYS A 117 3.17 -1.44 22.92
N THR A 118 2.75 -1.70 24.16
CA THR A 118 3.61 -1.49 25.34
C THR A 118 4.78 -2.46 25.37
N LYS A 119 4.56 -3.75 25.07
CA LYS A 119 5.64 -4.75 25.03
C LYS A 119 6.59 -4.50 23.87
N ALA A 120 6.07 -4.18 22.69
CA ALA A 120 6.86 -3.83 21.51
C ALA A 120 7.80 -2.66 21.83
N ARG A 121 7.29 -1.61 22.46
CA ARG A 121 8.11 -0.47 22.91
C ARG A 121 9.18 -0.86 23.91
N THR A 122 8.86 -1.66 24.92
CA THR A 122 9.85 -2.15 25.89
C THR A 122 10.96 -2.92 25.19
N VAL A 123 10.62 -3.86 24.30
CA VAL A 123 11.60 -4.66 23.53
C VAL A 123 12.46 -3.76 22.65
N MET A 124 11.87 -2.78 21.97
CA MET A 124 12.60 -1.82 21.15
C MET A 124 13.54 -0.94 21.97
N GLN A 125 13.10 -0.45 23.13
CA GLN A 125 13.95 0.31 24.06
C GLN A 125 15.11 -0.52 24.61
N GLU A 126 14.85 -1.77 25.00
CA GLU A 126 15.89 -2.71 25.46
C GLU A 126 16.91 -3.02 24.35
N ALA A 127 16.43 -3.07 23.10
CA ALA A 127 17.25 -3.17 21.90
C ALA A 127 17.94 -1.86 21.51
N GLY A 128 17.80 -0.77 22.28
CA GLY A 128 18.43 0.52 21.98
C GLY A 128 17.81 1.28 20.80
N VAL A 129 16.64 0.86 20.32
CA VAL A 129 15.88 1.56 19.27
C VAL A 129 15.17 2.76 19.89
N PRO A 130 15.36 3.99 19.36
CA PRO A 130 14.65 5.16 19.85
C PRO A 130 13.14 4.97 19.75
N VAL A 131 12.41 5.25 20.83
CA VAL A 131 10.94 5.34 20.83
C VAL A 131 10.54 6.78 21.11
N VAL A 132 9.31 7.16 20.77
CA VAL A 132 8.80 8.51 21.04
C VAL A 132 8.95 8.82 22.54
N PRO A 133 9.70 9.88 22.94
CA PRO A 133 9.90 10.21 24.34
C PRO A 133 8.56 10.42 25.04
N GLY A 134 8.39 9.81 26.21
CA GLY A 134 7.10 9.85 26.90
C GLY A 134 7.09 9.02 28.18
N THR A 135 5.92 8.91 28.80
CA THR A 135 5.70 8.09 29.98
C THR A 135 5.26 6.68 29.61
N THR A 136 5.79 5.70 30.33
CA THR A 136 5.31 4.31 30.29
C THR A 136 4.15 4.08 31.25
N ASP A 137 4.14 4.81 32.36
CA ASP A 137 3.07 4.79 33.37
C ASP A 137 2.11 5.99 33.17
N PRO A 138 0.84 5.88 33.58
CA PRO A 138 -0.08 7.00 33.58
C PRO A 138 0.43 8.18 34.43
N VAL A 139 0.21 9.41 33.96
CA VAL A 139 0.54 10.62 34.72
C VAL A 139 -0.57 10.97 35.72
N GLU A 140 -0.18 11.24 36.96
CA GLU A 140 -1.15 11.49 38.03
C GLU A 140 -1.61 12.96 38.07
N ASN A 141 -0.68 13.89 37.77
CA ASN A 141 -0.87 15.32 38.00
C ASN A 141 -0.18 16.20 36.94
N ALA A 142 -0.54 17.49 36.91
CA ALA A 142 0.00 18.46 35.96
C ALA A 142 1.49 18.78 36.16
N GLU A 143 2.03 18.58 37.36
CA GLU A 143 3.45 18.85 37.65
C GLU A 143 4.37 17.86 36.91
N GLU A 144 3.96 16.58 36.85
CA GLU A 144 4.64 15.56 36.04
C GLU A 144 4.68 15.94 34.55
N VAL A 145 3.55 16.37 33.99
CA VAL A 145 3.47 16.79 32.58
C VAL A 145 4.34 18.02 32.30
N ARG A 146 4.37 19.00 33.21
CA ARG A 146 5.26 20.17 33.09
C ARG A 146 6.73 19.76 33.09
N LYS A 147 7.12 18.83 33.97
CA LYS A 147 8.50 18.32 34.03
C LYS A 147 8.90 17.63 32.72
N LEU A 148 8.01 16.84 32.13
CA LEU A 148 8.24 16.23 30.82
C LEU A 148 8.36 17.28 29.71
N GLY A 149 7.60 18.37 29.79
CA GLY A 149 7.71 19.49 28.86
C GLY A 149 9.01 20.26 28.97
N GLU A 150 9.59 20.34 30.18
CA GLU A 150 10.93 20.88 30.39
C GLU A 150 12.04 19.93 29.88
N GLU A 151 11.82 18.62 29.99
CA GLU A 151 12.79 17.58 29.60
C GLU A 151 12.83 17.33 28.09
N TYR A 152 11.66 17.12 27.47
CA TYR A 152 11.53 16.74 26.06
C TYR A 152 11.17 17.90 25.13
N GLY A 153 10.79 19.06 25.70
CA GLY A 153 10.26 20.19 24.96
C GLY A 153 8.77 20.05 24.63
N TYR A 154 8.17 21.18 24.25
CA TYR A 154 6.81 21.25 23.71
C TYR A 154 6.85 21.31 22.18
N PRO A 155 5.79 20.85 21.47
CA PRO A 155 4.53 20.35 22.00
C PRO A 155 4.59 18.90 22.54
N LEU A 156 3.72 18.63 23.51
CA LEU A 156 3.44 17.29 24.04
C LEU A 156 2.03 16.84 23.67
N ALA A 157 1.79 15.54 23.65
CA ALA A 157 0.48 14.94 23.52
C ALA A 157 0.12 14.18 24.80
N ILE A 158 -0.99 14.56 25.44
CA ILE A 158 -1.63 13.80 26.51
C ILE A 158 -2.64 12.87 25.86
N LYS A 159 -2.49 11.55 26.04
CA LYS A 159 -3.32 10.51 25.41
C LYS A 159 -3.98 9.62 26.46
N ALA A 160 -5.25 9.28 26.27
CA ALA A 160 -5.95 8.32 27.13
C ALA A 160 -5.49 6.87 26.87
N GLU A 161 -5.44 6.04 27.92
CA GLU A 161 -4.95 4.64 27.88
C GLU A 161 -5.80 3.69 27.01
N GLY A 162 -6.99 4.11 26.56
CA GLY A 162 -7.83 3.41 25.57
C GLY A 162 -8.01 4.12 24.23
N GLY A 163 -7.34 5.27 24.03
CA GLY A 163 -7.55 6.15 22.88
C GLY A 163 -6.97 5.61 21.56
N GLY A 164 -7.77 5.67 20.49
CA GLY A 164 -7.37 5.34 19.12
C GLY A 164 -8.07 6.25 18.09
N GLY A 165 -7.46 6.44 16.92
CA GLY A 165 -8.06 7.21 15.81
C GLY A 165 -8.25 8.71 16.10
N GLY A 166 -7.33 9.33 16.87
CA GLY A 166 -7.34 10.77 17.16
C GLY A 166 -8.31 11.23 18.27
N ARG A 167 -9.12 10.33 18.84
CA ARG A 167 -9.99 10.63 20.01
C ARG A 167 -9.27 10.38 21.33
N GLY A 168 -9.46 11.26 22.31
CA GLY A 168 -8.81 11.17 23.63
C GLY A 168 -7.35 11.64 23.63
N MET A 169 -6.98 12.56 22.73
CA MET A 169 -5.66 13.16 22.66
C MET A 169 -5.75 14.70 22.79
N LYS A 170 -4.89 15.30 23.62
CA LYS A 170 -4.75 16.75 23.76
C LYS A 170 -3.31 17.16 23.50
N ILE A 171 -3.13 18.11 22.57
CA ILE A 171 -1.84 18.71 22.27
C ILE A 171 -1.64 19.86 23.26
N VAL A 172 -0.51 19.86 23.94
CA VAL A 172 -0.08 20.88 24.89
C VAL A 172 1.11 21.57 24.28
N ARG A 173 0.99 22.87 23.98
CA ARG A 173 2.03 23.65 23.30
C ARG A 173 2.88 24.46 24.26
N SER A 174 2.44 24.63 25.50
CA SER A 174 3.22 25.29 26.55
C SER A 174 2.82 24.83 27.94
N ALA A 175 3.63 25.19 28.94
CA ALA A 175 3.37 24.83 30.33
C ALA A 175 2.05 25.40 30.87
N GLU A 176 1.59 26.54 30.35
CA GLU A 176 0.33 27.17 30.75
C GLU A 176 -0.92 26.36 30.34
N GLU A 177 -0.81 25.56 29.28
CA GLU A 177 -1.94 24.76 28.75
C GLU A 177 -2.12 23.41 29.46
N VAL A 178 -1.14 23.01 30.28
CA VAL A 178 -1.07 21.65 30.86
C VAL A 178 -2.29 21.29 31.70
N ASP A 179 -2.70 22.17 32.62
CA ASP A 179 -3.79 21.87 33.56
C ASP A 179 -5.11 21.60 32.83
N ASP A 180 -5.48 22.51 31.92
CA ASP A 180 -6.71 22.42 31.12
C ASP A 180 -6.69 21.21 30.18
N ALA A 181 -5.55 20.94 29.55
CA ALA A 181 -5.39 19.80 28.64
C ALA A 181 -5.45 18.47 29.39
N LEU A 182 -4.83 18.36 30.57
CA LEU A 182 -4.84 17.15 31.38
C LEU A 182 -6.26 16.84 31.87
N GLU A 183 -6.96 17.83 32.44
CA GLU A 183 -8.34 17.65 32.91
C GLU A 183 -9.26 17.25 31.74
N SER A 184 -9.11 17.90 30.58
CA SER A 184 -9.90 17.55 29.41
C SER A 184 -9.60 16.16 28.87
N ALA A 185 -8.33 15.73 28.86
CA ALA A 185 -7.94 14.40 28.41
C ALA A 185 -8.49 13.31 29.34
N LYS A 186 -8.37 13.46 30.67
CA LYS A 186 -8.92 12.53 31.65
C LYS A 186 -10.44 12.39 31.52
N ARG A 187 -11.15 13.52 31.35
CA ARG A 187 -12.61 13.53 31.16
C ARG A 187 -13.04 12.83 29.87
N GLU A 188 -12.29 12.98 28.78
CA GLU A 188 -12.55 12.23 27.54
C GLU A 188 -12.23 10.74 27.70
N GLY A 189 -11.12 10.43 28.39
CA GLY A 189 -10.75 9.08 28.80
C GLY A 189 -11.91 8.35 29.46
N GLU A 190 -12.40 8.92 30.56
CA GLU A 190 -13.52 8.40 31.33
C GLU A 190 -14.79 8.26 30.47
N ALA A 191 -15.14 9.29 29.69
CA ALA A 191 -16.39 9.32 28.95
C ALA A 191 -16.45 8.31 27.80
N TYR A 192 -15.33 8.02 27.15
CA TYR A 192 -15.27 7.17 25.97
C TYR A 192 -14.71 5.76 26.24
N PHE A 193 -13.91 5.60 27.30
CA PHE A 193 -13.16 4.37 27.56
C PHE A 193 -13.34 3.84 28.99
N ASP A 194 -14.17 4.47 29.83
CA ASP A 194 -14.39 4.08 31.24
C ASP A 194 -13.04 3.95 32.01
N ASN A 195 -12.08 4.81 31.63
CA ASN A 195 -10.74 4.89 32.20
C ASN A 195 -10.17 6.31 32.05
N ASP A 196 -9.93 6.99 33.18
CA ASP A 196 -9.37 8.35 33.24
C ASP A 196 -7.83 8.39 33.18
N SER A 197 -7.18 7.24 33.04
CA SER A 197 -5.72 7.13 32.93
C SER A 197 -5.22 7.71 31.60
N VAL A 198 -4.19 8.54 31.70
CA VAL A 198 -3.58 9.23 30.57
C VAL A 198 -2.07 9.14 30.65
N TYR A 199 -1.40 9.05 29.50
CA TYR A 199 0.05 9.08 29.35
C TYR A 199 0.47 10.27 28.49
N VAL A 200 1.75 10.63 28.55
CA VAL A 200 2.30 11.80 27.85
C VAL A 200 3.41 11.38 26.91
N GLU A 201 3.39 11.91 25.70
CA GLU A 201 4.45 11.71 24.71
C GLU A 201 4.85 13.04 24.07
N LYS A 202 6.06 13.10 23.52
CA LYS A 202 6.45 14.15 22.58
C LYS A 202 5.49 14.12 21.41
N TYR A 203 4.94 15.28 21.05
CA TYR A 203 4.08 15.40 19.88
C TYR A 203 4.93 15.75 18.67
N LEU A 204 4.90 14.88 17.66
CA LEU A 204 5.51 15.15 16.37
C LEU A 204 4.49 15.93 15.52
N GLU A 205 4.88 17.10 15.03
CA GLU A 205 3.94 18.02 14.39
C GLU A 205 3.62 17.60 12.97
N ALA A 206 4.60 17.24 12.17
CA ALA A 206 4.42 16.85 10.78
C ALA A 206 5.47 15.80 10.41
N PRO A 207 5.46 14.62 11.07
CA PRO A 207 6.47 13.62 10.83
C PRO A 207 6.33 13.02 9.44
N LYS A 208 7.47 12.58 8.91
CA LYS A 208 7.58 11.58 7.86
C LYS A 208 7.29 10.20 8.46
N HIS A 209 6.57 9.35 7.73
CA HIS A 209 6.44 7.93 8.06
C HIS A 209 7.48 7.19 7.23
N ILE A 210 8.52 6.69 7.90
CA ILE A 210 9.60 5.93 7.29
C ILE A 210 9.56 4.52 7.83
N GLU A 211 9.77 3.54 6.98
CA GLU A 211 9.76 2.15 7.41
C GLU A 211 10.90 1.36 6.81
N VAL A 212 11.43 0.39 7.56
CA VAL A 212 12.59 -0.40 7.17
C VAL A 212 12.18 -1.84 6.93
N GLN A 213 12.43 -2.33 5.71
CA GLN A 213 12.20 -3.73 5.38
C GLN A 213 13.25 -4.62 6.04
N ILE A 214 12.80 -5.65 6.74
CA ILE A 214 13.66 -6.65 7.35
C ILE A 214 13.34 -8.05 6.79
N ILE A 215 14.38 -8.88 6.68
CA ILE A 215 14.27 -10.33 6.51
C ILE A 215 15.23 -11.01 7.50
N ALA A 216 14.73 -12.00 8.23
CA ALA A 216 15.50 -12.74 9.22
C ALA A 216 15.31 -14.25 9.08
N ASP A 217 16.35 -15.04 9.33
CA ASP A 217 16.27 -16.52 9.31
C ASP A 217 16.44 -17.14 10.69
N GLU A 218 16.20 -18.45 10.78
CA GLU A 218 16.37 -19.23 12.02
C GLU A 218 17.84 -19.45 12.42
N HIS A 219 18.78 -19.03 11.57
CA HIS A 219 20.23 -19.21 11.78
C HIS A 219 20.88 -17.96 12.40
N GLY A 220 20.06 -17.01 12.87
CA GLY A 220 20.48 -15.78 13.54
C GLY A 220 20.88 -14.66 12.58
N ASN A 221 20.62 -14.80 11.27
CA ASN A 221 20.84 -13.74 10.31
C ASN A 221 19.64 -12.79 10.29
N VAL A 222 19.93 -11.49 10.41
CA VAL A 222 18.95 -10.41 10.21
C VAL A 222 19.54 -9.42 9.20
N ARG A 223 18.78 -9.05 8.16
CA ARG A 223 19.16 -8.09 7.11
C ARG A 223 18.09 -7.02 6.98
N HIS A 224 18.50 -5.77 6.78
CA HIS A 224 17.59 -4.75 6.25
C HIS A 224 17.75 -4.66 4.74
N LEU A 225 16.64 -4.40 4.03
CA LEU A 225 16.62 -4.20 2.57
C LEU A 225 16.44 -2.73 2.19
N GLY A 226 16.81 -1.83 3.10
CA GLY A 226 16.60 -0.40 2.94
C GLY A 226 15.24 0.03 3.48
N GLU A 227 14.90 1.27 3.19
CA GLU A 227 13.71 1.93 3.74
C GLU A 227 12.77 2.46 2.67
N ARG A 228 11.52 2.70 3.08
CA ARG A 228 10.47 3.30 2.27
C ARG A 228 9.95 4.57 2.94
N ASP A 229 9.65 5.58 2.14
CA ASP A 229 8.84 6.73 2.54
C ASP A 229 7.37 6.42 2.25
N CYS A 230 6.57 6.30 3.31
CA CYS A 230 5.15 6.05 3.24
C CYS A 230 4.35 7.24 3.79
N SER A 231 4.93 8.44 3.73
CA SER A 231 4.36 9.65 4.36
C SER A 231 3.15 10.20 3.64
N LEU A 232 2.95 9.91 2.35
CA LEU A 232 1.75 10.34 1.64
C LEU A 232 0.56 9.47 2.07
N GLN A 233 -0.19 9.98 3.04
CA GLN A 233 -1.27 9.27 3.70
C GLN A 233 -2.55 10.08 3.72
N ARG A 234 -3.68 9.38 3.65
CA ARG A 234 -5.01 9.95 3.86
C ARG A 234 -5.66 9.26 5.03
N ARG A 235 -6.07 10.01 6.06
CA ARG A 235 -6.67 9.45 7.29
C ARG A 235 -5.85 8.28 7.85
N HIS A 236 -4.52 8.40 7.82
CA HIS A 236 -3.54 7.39 8.23
C HIS A 236 -3.43 6.13 7.35
N GLN A 237 -4.02 6.11 6.15
CA GLN A 237 -3.84 5.05 5.17
C GLN A 237 -2.81 5.49 4.12
N LYS A 238 -1.83 4.61 3.83
CA LYS A 238 -0.78 4.85 2.82
C LYS A 238 -1.40 4.86 1.42
N VAL A 239 -0.99 5.82 0.58
CA VAL A 239 -1.57 6.03 -0.76
C VAL A 239 -0.52 5.91 -1.87
N ILE A 240 0.66 6.49 -1.65
CA ILE A 240 1.82 6.39 -2.53
C ILE A 240 3.05 6.16 -1.64
N GLU A 241 3.86 5.17 -2.01
CA GLU A 241 5.05 4.75 -1.29
C GLU A 241 6.26 4.79 -2.21
N GLU A 242 7.42 5.20 -1.69
CA GLU A 242 8.64 5.26 -2.50
C GLU A 242 9.88 4.74 -1.78
N ALA A 243 10.79 4.14 -2.54
CA ALA A 243 12.04 3.56 -2.07
C ALA A 243 13.21 4.03 -2.95
N PRO A 244 14.35 4.47 -2.38
CA PRO A 244 14.53 4.87 -0.98
C PRO A 244 13.76 6.16 -0.65
N SER A 245 13.72 6.55 0.62
CA SER A 245 13.11 7.82 1.03
C SER A 245 13.92 9.02 0.54
N PRO A 246 13.29 10.06 -0.06
CA PRO A 246 13.97 11.31 -0.37
C PRO A 246 14.28 12.15 0.88
N ALA A 247 13.68 11.83 2.04
CA ALA A 247 13.82 12.59 3.27
C ALA A 247 15.10 12.23 4.06
N LEU A 248 15.74 11.11 3.74
CA LEU A 248 16.85 10.56 4.52
C LEU A 248 18.17 10.68 3.76
N ASP A 249 19.17 11.24 4.44
CA ASP A 249 20.54 11.14 3.99
C ASP A 249 21.13 9.73 4.26
N ALA A 250 22.37 9.51 3.82
CA ALA A 250 23.02 8.21 3.94
C ALA A 250 23.29 7.79 5.39
N ASP A 251 23.59 8.76 6.27
CA ASP A 251 23.94 8.49 7.66
C ASP A 251 22.70 8.09 8.45
N LEU A 252 21.61 8.86 8.33
CA LEU A 252 20.34 8.56 8.99
C LEU A 252 19.72 7.25 8.47
N ARG A 253 19.87 6.97 7.17
CA ARG A 253 19.47 5.68 6.56
C ARG A 253 20.22 4.49 7.15
N ALA A 254 21.54 4.62 7.36
CA ALA A 254 22.32 3.57 7.98
C ALA A 254 21.93 3.37 9.45
N GLU A 255 21.67 4.46 10.17
CA GLU A 255 21.27 4.41 11.59
C GLU A 255 19.90 3.73 11.78
N ILE A 256 18.88 4.16 11.02
CA ILE A 256 17.53 3.59 11.11
C ILE A 256 17.51 2.13 10.66
N GLY A 257 18.30 1.78 9.63
CA GLY A 257 18.47 0.41 9.16
C GLY A 257 19.05 -0.52 10.22
N GLU A 258 20.10 -0.08 10.94
CA GLU A 258 20.70 -0.88 12.01
C GLU A 258 19.79 -0.97 13.24
N ALA A 259 19.12 0.12 13.60
CA ALA A 259 18.15 0.13 14.69
C ALA A 259 17.02 -0.90 14.45
N ALA A 260 16.46 -0.93 13.24
CA ALA A 260 15.45 -1.91 12.86
C ALA A 260 15.96 -3.36 12.96
N ARG A 261 17.18 -3.64 12.47
CA ARG A 261 17.81 -4.97 12.59
C ARG A 261 18.01 -5.39 14.04
N GLN A 262 18.43 -4.46 14.89
CA GLN A 262 18.66 -4.72 16.31
C GLN A 262 17.35 -5.04 17.03
N GLY A 263 16.29 -4.26 16.77
CA GLY A 263 14.95 -4.49 17.31
C GLY A 263 14.38 -5.86 16.93
N VAL A 264 14.45 -6.24 15.65
CA VAL A 264 14.00 -7.55 15.17
C VAL A 264 14.79 -8.70 15.80
N ARG A 265 16.12 -8.54 15.94
CA ARG A 265 16.98 -9.54 16.56
C ARG A 265 16.61 -9.79 18.02
N GLU A 266 16.39 -8.73 18.80
CA GLU A 266 16.02 -8.85 20.23
C GLU A 266 14.62 -9.46 20.39
N ALA A 267 13.70 -9.17 19.46
CA ALA A 267 12.36 -9.73 19.47
C ALA A 267 12.27 -11.22 19.12
N GLY A 268 13.38 -11.86 18.73
CA GLY A 268 13.38 -13.26 18.27
C GLY A 268 12.55 -13.48 17.01
N TYR A 269 12.46 -12.46 16.16
CA TYR A 269 11.63 -12.45 14.96
C TYR A 269 12.36 -13.07 13.77
N THR A 270 11.67 -13.92 13.00
CA THR A 270 12.15 -14.51 11.73
C THR A 270 11.16 -14.21 10.60
N ASN A 271 11.53 -14.54 9.37
CA ASN A 271 10.79 -14.20 8.15
C ASN A 271 10.82 -12.69 7.82
N ALA A 272 10.00 -12.24 6.86
CA ALA A 272 9.94 -10.85 6.44
C ALA A 272 8.99 -10.05 7.34
N GLY A 273 9.43 -8.86 7.72
CA GLY A 273 8.64 -7.89 8.48
C GLY A 273 9.15 -6.47 8.26
N THR A 274 8.39 -5.50 8.75
CA THR A 274 8.74 -4.09 8.58
C THR A 274 8.72 -3.37 9.93
N VAL A 275 9.78 -2.63 10.22
CA VAL A 275 9.83 -1.75 11.40
C VAL A 275 9.50 -0.33 10.97
N GLU A 276 8.41 0.23 11.48
CA GLU A 276 7.91 1.56 11.13
C GLU A 276 8.39 2.62 12.14
N PHE A 277 8.71 3.79 11.62
CA PHE A 277 9.26 4.93 12.35
C PHE A 277 8.58 6.23 11.94
N LEU A 278 8.50 7.15 12.89
CA LEU A 278 8.21 8.56 12.63
C LEU A 278 9.53 9.34 12.61
N VAL A 279 9.75 10.13 11.57
CA VAL A 279 10.97 10.93 11.39
C VAL A 279 10.63 12.41 11.32
N GLU A 280 11.28 13.22 12.16
CA GLU A 280 11.10 14.68 12.21
C GLU A 280 12.42 15.33 12.67
N ASP A 281 12.83 16.41 12.00
CA ASP A 281 14.05 17.17 12.33
C ASP A 281 15.35 16.35 12.41
N GLY A 282 15.46 15.29 11.61
CA GLY A 282 16.64 14.39 11.58
C GLY A 282 16.66 13.34 12.69
N GLU A 283 15.63 13.30 13.54
CA GLU A 283 15.45 12.29 14.57
C GLU A 283 14.39 11.28 14.11
N PHE A 284 14.53 10.02 14.53
CA PHE A 284 13.56 8.96 14.24
C PHE A 284 13.08 8.27 15.51
N TYR A 285 11.84 7.80 15.50
CA TYR A 285 11.20 7.16 16.65
C TYR A 285 10.37 5.97 16.19
N PHE A 286 10.62 4.80 16.80
CA PHE A 286 9.87 3.59 16.57
C PHE A 286 8.37 3.81 16.82
N MET A 287 7.57 3.31 15.89
CA MET A 287 6.12 3.37 15.94
C MET A 287 5.52 1.98 16.17
N GLU A 288 5.77 1.05 15.26
CA GLU A 288 5.28 -0.33 15.32
C GLU A 288 6.11 -1.28 14.44
N VAL A 289 5.85 -2.58 14.56
CA VAL A 289 6.36 -3.59 13.61
C VAL A 289 5.17 -4.22 12.92
N ASN A 290 5.14 -4.19 11.60
CA ASN A 290 4.24 -5.03 10.82
C ASN A 290 4.86 -6.42 10.69
N THR A 291 4.20 -7.42 11.28
CA THR A 291 4.76 -8.77 11.47
C THR A 291 4.46 -9.69 10.28
N ARG A 292 4.57 -9.13 9.07
CA ARG A 292 4.19 -9.75 7.80
C ARG A 292 4.83 -8.98 6.64
N ILE A 293 4.65 -9.49 5.42
CA ILE A 293 4.87 -8.70 4.20
C ILE A 293 3.89 -7.52 4.13
N GLN A 294 4.27 -6.45 3.43
CA GLN A 294 3.45 -5.27 3.19
C GLN A 294 3.11 -5.13 1.70
N VAL A 295 2.12 -4.29 1.39
CA VAL A 295 1.67 -4.04 0.02
C VAL A 295 2.84 -3.49 -0.82
N GLU A 296 3.50 -2.48 -0.24
CA GLU A 296 4.61 -1.69 -0.77
C GLU A 296 5.99 -2.39 -0.77
N HIS A 297 6.04 -3.70 -0.49
CA HIS A 297 7.29 -4.47 -0.52
C HIS A 297 7.96 -4.43 -1.91
N THR A 298 7.16 -4.33 -2.95
CA THR A 298 7.54 -4.27 -4.37
C THR A 298 8.53 -3.13 -4.67
N ALA A 299 8.36 -1.95 -4.06
CA ALA A 299 9.27 -0.82 -4.24
C ALA A 299 10.68 -1.17 -3.72
N THR A 300 10.76 -1.92 -2.62
CA THR A 300 12.04 -2.45 -2.10
C THR A 300 12.62 -3.52 -3.03
N GLU A 301 11.79 -4.42 -3.58
CA GLU A 301 12.27 -5.43 -4.55
C GLU A 301 12.87 -4.77 -5.80
N GLU A 302 12.23 -3.71 -6.33
CA GLU A 302 12.71 -3.00 -7.52
C GLU A 302 14.06 -2.33 -7.33
N VAL A 303 14.34 -1.77 -6.15
CA VAL A 303 15.62 -1.10 -5.88
C VAL A 303 16.71 -2.02 -5.36
N THR A 304 16.38 -3.23 -4.89
CA THR A 304 17.38 -4.17 -4.36
C THR A 304 17.60 -5.40 -5.25
N GLY A 305 16.65 -5.72 -6.13
CA GLY A 305 16.62 -6.97 -6.88
C GLY A 305 16.39 -8.22 -6.00
N ILE A 306 16.02 -8.05 -4.74
CA ILE A 306 15.79 -9.15 -3.79
C ILE A 306 14.30 -9.47 -3.75
N ASP A 307 13.94 -10.67 -4.20
CA ASP A 307 12.57 -11.19 -4.13
C ASP A 307 12.22 -11.59 -2.69
N LEU A 308 11.41 -10.76 -2.03
CA LEU A 308 11.06 -10.90 -0.62
C LEU A 308 10.19 -12.13 -0.40
N VAL A 309 9.14 -12.33 -1.20
CA VAL A 309 8.19 -13.43 -1.00
C VAL A 309 8.85 -14.79 -1.22
N ARG A 310 9.75 -14.88 -2.21
CA ARG A 310 10.59 -16.07 -2.40
C ARG A 310 11.49 -16.34 -1.19
N TRP A 311 12.06 -15.29 -0.58
CA TRP A 311 12.83 -15.44 0.65
C TRP A 311 11.97 -15.82 1.85
N GLN A 312 10.73 -15.33 1.97
CA GLN A 312 9.79 -15.78 3.00
C GLN A 312 9.58 -17.29 2.95
N LEU A 313 9.34 -17.84 1.75
CA LEU A 313 9.16 -19.28 1.54
C LEU A 313 10.43 -20.08 1.89
N ARG A 314 11.60 -19.59 1.47
CA ARG A 314 12.90 -20.24 1.78
C ARG A 314 13.22 -20.24 3.26
N VAL A 315 13.04 -19.10 3.92
CA VAL A 315 13.25 -18.96 5.37
C VAL A 315 12.30 -19.88 6.13
N ALA A 316 11.02 -19.92 5.77
CA ALA A 316 10.05 -20.80 6.41
C ALA A 316 10.38 -22.29 6.19
N ALA A 317 11.05 -22.64 5.08
CA ALA A 317 11.56 -23.99 4.84
C ALA A 317 12.90 -24.28 5.55
N GLY A 318 13.38 -23.38 6.42
CA GLY A 318 14.59 -23.53 7.22
C GLY A 318 15.89 -23.17 6.50
N GLU A 319 15.84 -22.55 5.32
CA GLU A 319 17.06 -22.11 4.61
C GLU A 319 17.69 -20.88 5.27
N ALA A 320 19.03 -20.80 5.22
CA ALA A 320 19.76 -19.63 5.66
C ALA A 320 19.84 -18.58 4.56
N LEU A 321 19.81 -17.30 4.94
CA LEU A 321 20.04 -16.18 4.02
C LEU A 321 21.44 -16.31 3.39
N THR A 322 21.49 -16.23 2.06
CA THR A 322 22.75 -16.45 1.30
C THR A 322 23.53 -15.17 1.03
N PHE A 323 23.08 -14.03 1.54
CA PHE A 323 23.70 -12.72 1.36
C PHE A 323 23.97 -12.06 2.72
N THR A 324 25.00 -11.22 2.73
CA THR A 324 25.39 -10.38 3.87
C THR A 324 24.74 -9.01 3.78
N GLN A 325 24.81 -8.21 4.85
CA GLN A 325 24.24 -6.85 4.83
C GLN A 325 24.95 -5.95 3.81
N ASP A 326 26.28 -6.11 3.65
CA ASP A 326 27.10 -5.31 2.74
C ASP A 326 26.87 -5.67 1.26
N GLU A 327 26.14 -6.75 0.97
CA GLU A 327 25.73 -7.16 -0.39
C GLU A 327 24.33 -6.68 -0.76
N VAL A 328 23.65 -5.95 0.13
CA VAL A 328 22.35 -5.33 -0.16
C VAL A 328 22.62 -3.93 -0.73
N ASP A 329 22.63 -3.85 -2.06
CA ASP A 329 22.73 -2.59 -2.78
C ASP A 329 21.33 -1.99 -3.03
N ILE A 330 21.20 -0.67 -2.89
CA ILE A 330 19.99 0.07 -3.25
C ILE A 330 20.30 0.86 -4.52
N GLU A 331 19.73 0.44 -5.64
CA GLU A 331 19.98 1.00 -6.97
C GLU A 331 18.75 1.72 -7.53
N GLY A 332 18.91 3.01 -7.78
CA GLY A 332 17.87 3.84 -8.38
C GLY A 332 16.79 4.27 -7.39
N HIS A 333 15.56 4.35 -7.90
CA HIS A 333 14.39 4.80 -7.15
C HIS A 333 13.14 4.11 -7.69
N ALA A 334 12.24 3.70 -6.81
CA ALA A 334 10.95 3.11 -7.14
C ALA A 334 9.80 3.84 -6.43
N ILE A 335 8.66 3.95 -7.10
CA ILE A 335 7.41 4.49 -6.55
C ILE A 335 6.29 3.51 -6.86
N GLU A 336 5.53 3.11 -5.84
CA GLU A 336 4.30 2.32 -5.97
C GLU A 336 3.07 3.24 -5.93
N PHE A 337 2.11 2.98 -6.82
CA PHE A 337 0.80 3.60 -6.84
C PHE A 337 -0.28 2.53 -6.70
N ARG A 338 -1.14 2.65 -5.69
CA ARG A 338 -2.31 1.78 -5.51
C ARG A 338 -3.45 2.23 -6.40
N ILE A 339 -3.78 1.45 -7.42
CA ILE A 339 -4.89 1.72 -8.32
C ILE A 339 -6.14 1.10 -7.72
N ASN A 340 -7.02 1.94 -7.19
CA ASN A 340 -8.24 1.52 -6.51
C ASN A 340 -9.47 1.95 -7.32
N ALA A 341 -10.54 1.15 -7.26
CA ALA A 341 -11.86 1.49 -7.74
C ALA A 341 -12.54 2.47 -6.77
N GLU A 342 -12.04 3.70 -6.72
CA GLU A 342 -12.52 4.77 -5.84
C GLU A 342 -12.63 6.08 -6.62
N ASN A 343 -13.56 6.96 -6.22
CA ASN A 343 -13.69 8.30 -6.77
C ASN A 343 -13.02 9.34 -5.85
N PRO A 344 -11.82 9.87 -6.19
CA PRO A 344 -11.12 10.84 -5.35
C PRO A 344 -11.92 12.12 -5.08
N ALA A 345 -12.75 12.57 -6.02
CA ALA A 345 -13.58 13.77 -5.88
C ALA A 345 -14.75 13.58 -4.91
N GLU A 346 -15.17 12.34 -4.66
CA GLU A 346 -16.22 11.98 -3.70
C GLU A 346 -15.62 11.35 -2.44
N GLU A 347 -14.61 12.00 -1.86
CA GLU A 347 -13.87 11.51 -0.69
C GLU A 347 -13.36 10.07 -0.86
N PHE A 348 -12.89 9.70 -2.05
CA PHE A 348 -12.38 8.35 -2.35
C PHE A 348 -13.43 7.26 -2.03
N ALA A 349 -14.71 7.54 -2.27
CA ALA A 349 -15.76 6.54 -2.10
C ALA A 349 -15.52 5.37 -3.08
N PRO A 350 -15.61 4.10 -2.62
CA PRO A 350 -15.50 2.95 -3.50
C PRO A 350 -16.58 2.96 -4.59
N THR A 351 -16.19 2.59 -5.81
CA THR A 351 -17.06 2.52 -6.98
C THR A 351 -17.07 1.10 -7.54
N PRO A 352 -17.89 0.19 -6.98
CA PRO A 352 -18.00 -1.16 -7.50
C PRO A 352 -18.61 -1.14 -8.92
N GLY A 353 -18.17 -2.06 -9.77
CA GLY A 353 -18.59 -2.10 -11.17
C GLY A 353 -17.76 -3.09 -11.98
N VAL A 354 -18.04 -3.17 -13.27
CA VAL A 354 -17.30 -4.05 -14.20
C VAL A 354 -16.18 -3.25 -14.85
N LEU A 355 -15.00 -3.85 -14.97
CA LEU A 355 -13.89 -3.27 -15.74
C LEU A 355 -14.20 -3.38 -17.24
N GLU A 356 -14.88 -2.38 -17.80
CA GLU A 356 -15.25 -2.35 -19.23
C GLU A 356 -14.01 -2.30 -20.12
N THR A 357 -13.03 -1.47 -19.71
CA THR A 357 -11.68 -1.40 -20.25
C THR A 357 -10.69 -1.66 -19.12
N TYR A 358 -9.69 -2.49 -19.36
CA TYR A 358 -8.54 -2.66 -18.49
C TYR A 358 -7.30 -2.86 -19.36
N ASP A 359 -6.60 -1.76 -19.66
CA ASP A 359 -5.38 -1.74 -20.47
C ASP A 359 -4.24 -1.11 -19.65
N PRO A 360 -3.53 -1.92 -18.83
CA PRO A 360 -2.44 -1.44 -18.01
C PRO A 360 -1.19 -1.09 -18.84
N PRO A 361 -0.40 -0.10 -18.39
CA PRO A 361 0.76 0.35 -19.13
C PRO A 361 1.88 -0.70 -19.11
N THR A 362 2.50 -0.95 -20.26
CA THR A 362 3.68 -1.83 -20.36
C THR A 362 4.85 -1.07 -20.99
N SER A 363 6.02 -1.06 -20.31
CA SER A 363 7.26 -0.47 -20.83
C SER A 363 8.42 -0.71 -19.85
N ILE A 364 9.66 -0.39 -20.26
CA ILE A 364 10.82 -0.33 -19.34
C ILE A 364 10.50 0.44 -18.04
N GLY A 365 10.91 -0.18 -16.92
CA GLY A 365 10.76 0.34 -15.57
C GLY A 365 9.32 0.45 -15.09
N VAL A 366 8.42 -0.39 -15.62
CA VAL A 366 7.03 -0.52 -15.16
C VAL A 366 6.79 -1.98 -14.80
N ARG A 367 6.40 -2.21 -13.55
CA ARG A 367 5.90 -3.47 -13.01
C ARG A 367 4.44 -3.25 -12.61
N LEU A 368 3.64 -4.29 -12.77
CA LEU A 368 2.24 -4.32 -12.39
C LEU A 368 1.98 -5.61 -11.62
N ASP A 369 1.39 -5.47 -10.43
CA ASP A 369 0.92 -6.60 -9.63
C ASP A 369 -0.61 -6.46 -9.51
N ASP A 370 -1.35 -7.37 -10.13
CA ASP A 370 -2.81 -7.38 -10.18
C ASP A 370 -3.37 -8.82 -10.10
N ALA A 371 -4.69 -8.94 -9.97
CA ALA A 371 -5.40 -10.22 -10.00
C ALA A 371 -6.75 -10.11 -10.74
N VAL A 372 -6.82 -9.18 -11.69
CA VAL A 372 -8.03 -8.86 -12.46
C VAL A 372 -7.69 -8.79 -13.93
N THR A 373 -8.72 -8.95 -14.75
CA THR A 373 -8.68 -8.81 -16.20
C THR A 373 -9.89 -8.01 -16.69
N GLN A 374 -9.83 -7.54 -17.93
CA GLN A 374 -10.96 -6.84 -18.54
C GLN A 374 -12.22 -7.70 -18.50
N GLY A 375 -13.32 -7.12 -18.02
CA GLY A 375 -14.61 -7.78 -17.84
C GLY A 375 -14.87 -8.31 -16.42
N ASP A 376 -13.88 -8.30 -15.54
CA ASP A 376 -14.07 -8.68 -14.13
C ASP A 376 -14.92 -7.64 -13.38
N GLU A 377 -15.65 -8.11 -12.37
CA GLU A 377 -16.46 -7.28 -11.48
C GLU A 377 -15.68 -6.94 -10.22
N ILE A 378 -15.49 -5.65 -9.97
CA ILE A 378 -14.99 -5.13 -8.70
C ILE A 378 -16.19 -5.00 -7.74
N GLY A 379 -16.26 -5.93 -6.79
CA GLY A 379 -17.32 -5.97 -5.78
C GLY A 379 -17.12 -4.97 -4.64
N GLY A 380 -18.13 -4.85 -3.77
CA GLY A 380 -18.11 -3.98 -2.59
C GLY A 380 -17.83 -4.70 -1.26
N ASP A 381 -17.60 -6.01 -1.28
CA ASP A 381 -17.40 -6.84 -0.07
C ASP A 381 -15.97 -6.74 0.50
N TYR A 382 -15.00 -6.32 -0.32
CA TYR A 382 -13.57 -6.28 0.02
C TYR A 382 -12.95 -4.92 -0.30
N ASP A 383 -11.63 -4.83 -0.12
CA ASP A 383 -10.82 -3.69 -0.54
C ASP A 383 -10.98 -3.41 -2.06
N SER A 384 -10.91 -2.13 -2.42
CA SER A 384 -11.18 -1.58 -3.75
C SER A 384 -9.98 -1.69 -4.72
N MET A 385 -8.83 -2.22 -4.28
CA MET A 385 -7.61 -2.27 -5.09
C MET A 385 -7.78 -3.19 -6.31
N ILE A 386 -7.51 -2.61 -7.47
CA ILE A 386 -7.49 -3.23 -8.79
C ILE A 386 -6.08 -3.76 -9.07
N ALA A 387 -5.08 -2.91 -8.86
CA ALA A 387 -3.68 -3.20 -9.17
C ALA A 387 -2.72 -2.33 -8.35
N LYS A 388 -1.47 -2.78 -8.26
CA LYS A 388 -0.33 -1.94 -7.86
C LYS A 388 0.48 -1.63 -9.09
N LEU A 389 0.67 -0.35 -9.39
CA LEU A 389 1.57 0.11 -10.44
C LEU A 389 2.89 0.52 -9.79
N ILE A 390 3.97 -0.20 -10.11
CA ILE A 390 5.30 0.08 -9.59
C ILE A 390 6.16 0.62 -10.71
N VAL A 391 6.76 1.77 -10.49
CA VAL A 391 7.64 2.43 -11.44
C VAL A 391 9.03 2.52 -10.84
N HIS A 392 10.02 2.01 -11.55
CA HIS A 392 11.44 2.10 -11.18
C HIS A 392 12.19 2.98 -12.17
N ALA A 393 13.21 3.72 -11.74
CA ALA A 393 14.18 4.40 -12.59
C ALA A 393 15.54 4.59 -11.91
N GLU A 394 16.51 5.13 -12.65
CA GLU A 394 17.88 5.38 -12.17
C GLU A 394 17.99 6.45 -11.06
N ASP A 395 16.99 7.32 -10.93
CA ASP A 395 16.85 8.32 -9.88
C ASP A 395 15.38 8.75 -9.74
N ARG A 396 15.06 9.49 -8.67
CA ARG A 396 13.70 9.93 -8.37
C ARG A 396 13.10 10.85 -9.44
N GLU A 397 13.89 11.77 -10.01
CA GLU A 397 13.42 12.68 -11.07
C GLU A 397 12.94 11.89 -12.29
N ARG A 398 13.74 10.92 -12.71
CA ARG A 398 13.40 10.03 -13.81
C ARG A 398 12.24 9.11 -13.46
N CYS A 399 12.16 8.66 -12.21
CA CYS A 399 11.06 7.84 -11.72
C CYS A 399 9.73 8.60 -11.86
N LEU A 400 9.66 9.84 -11.36
CA LEU A 400 8.49 10.72 -11.50
C LEU A 400 8.11 10.94 -12.98
N ALA A 401 9.08 11.22 -13.85
CA ALA A 401 8.82 11.38 -15.29
C ALA A 401 8.28 10.10 -15.94
N ARG A 402 8.77 8.93 -15.50
CA ARG A 402 8.30 7.61 -15.96
C ARG A 402 6.92 7.30 -15.42
N SER A 403 6.60 7.68 -14.19
CA SER A 403 5.27 7.57 -13.60
C SER A 403 4.24 8.40 -14.34
N LYS A 404 4.59 9.63 -14.75
CA LYS A 404 3.70 10.47 -15.60
C LYS A 404 3.33 9.76 -16.89
N ARG A 405 4.29 9.08 -17.53
CA ARG A 405 4.03 8.28 -18.72
C ARG A 405 3.15 7.07 -18.40
N ALA A 406 3.50 6.29 -17.37
CA ALA A 406 2.80 5.05 -17.04
C ALA A 406 1.33 5.31 -16.69
N LEU A 407 1.05 6.23 -15.75
CA LEU A 407 -0.32 6.60 -15.37
C LEU A 407 -1.08 7.32 -16.49
N GLY A 408 -0.38 8.03 -17.38
CA GLY A 408 -1.00 8.63 -18.57
C GLY A 408 -1.44 7.62 -19.62
N HIS A 409 -0.94 6.38 -19.56
CA HIS A 409 -1.28 5.27 -20.46
C HIS A 409 -2.02 4.12 -19.75
N PHE A 410 -2.45 4.31 -18.50
CA PHE A 410 -3.23 3.32 -17.79
C PHE A 410 -4.71 3.62 -18.03
N ASP A 411 -5.32 2.84 -18.93
CA ASP A 411 -6.72 3.02 -19.31
C ASP A 411 -7.61 2.02 -18.56
N VAL A 412 -8.55 2.56 -17.77
CA VAL A 412 -9.47 1.79 -16.93
C VAL A 412 -10.84 2.44 -16.95
N ASP A 413 -11.81 1.76 -17.57
CA ASP A 413 -13.20 2.21 -17.70
C ASP A 413 -14.17 1.31 -16.93
N GLY A 414 -15.37 1.83 -16.66
CA GLY A 414 -16.48 1.13 -16.00
C GLY A 414 -16.54 1.33 -14.49
N VAL A 415 -15.46 1.82 -13.88
CA VAL A 415 -15.37 2.27 -12.48
C VAL A 415 -14.58 3.57 -12.41
N ALA A 416 -14.83 4.39 -11.39
CA ALA A 416 -13.92 5.50 -11.08
C ALA A 416 -12.62 4.93 -10.50
N THR A 417 -11.50 5.63 -10.69
CA THR A 417 -10.21 5.17 -10.16
C THR A 417 -9.42 6.27 -9.46
N THR A 418 -8.40 5.86 -8.70
CA THR A 418 -7.41 6.76 -8.09
C THR A 418 -6.36 7.30 -9.08
N ILE A 419 -6.36 6.86 -10.35
CA ILE A 419 -5.39 7.31 -11.37
C ILE A 419 -5.35 8.85 -11.52
N PRO A 420 -6.48 9.58 -11.59
CA PRO A 420 -6.47 11.04 -11.69
C PRO A 420 -5.78 11.70 -10.50
N PHE A 421 -5.99 11.19 -9.28
CA PHE A 421 -5.30 11.68 -8.08
C PHE A 421 -3.79 11.43 -8.15
N HIS A 422 -3.36 10.24 -8.58
CA HIS A 422 -1.94 9.95 -8.74
C HIS A 422 -1.27 10.85 -9.77
N ARG A 423 -1.97 11.17 -10.86
CA ARG A 423 -1.50 12.13 -11.87
C ARG A 423 -1.39 13.55 -11.32
N LEU A 424 -2.32 13.97 -10.46
CA LEU A 424 -2.25 15.25 -9.75
C LEU A 424 -0.99 15.33 -8.89
N MET A 425 -0.70 14.28 -8.10
CA MET A 425 0.46 14.25 -7.22
C MET A 425 1.77 14.40 -7.99
N LEU A 426 1.86 13.86 -9.20
CA LEU A 426 3.04 14.01 -10.06
C LEU A 426 3.25 15.45 -10.59
N ASP A 427 2.23 16.29 -10.54
CA ASP A 427 2.31 17.72 -10.88
C ASP A 427 2.35 18.63 -9.64
N ASP A 428 2.16 18.07 -8.44
CA ASP A 428 2.20 18.82 -7.17
C ASP A 428 3.64 19.09 -6.71
N GLU A 429 3.94 20.35 -6.39
CA GLU A 429 5.30 20.77 -6.01
C GLU A 429 5.77 20.19 -4.67
N VAL A 430 4.86 19.93 -3.72
CA VAL A 430 5.18 19.42 -2.38
C VAL A 430 5.49 17.92 -2.43
N PHE A 431 4.76 17.17 -3.24
CA PHE A 431 5.06 15.77 -3.53
C PHE A 431 6.34 15.63 -4.35
N VAL A 432 6.46 16.40 -5.45
CA VAL A 432 7.63 16.35 -6.35
C VAL A 432 8.92 16.77 -5.63
N SER A 433 8.87 17.70 -4.68
CA SER A 433 10.05 18.05 -3.88
C SER A 433 10.40 17.02 -2.79
N GLY A 434 9.46 16.12 -2.47
CA GLY A 434 9.59 15.18 -1.36
C GLY A 434 9.36 15.79 0.02
N SER A 435 8.84 17.02 0.12
CA SER A 435 8.65 17.71 1.41
C SER A 435 7.30 17.43 2.10
N HIS A 436 6.42 16.64 1.47
CA HIS A 436 5.13 16.24 2.05
C HIS A 436 5.32 15.45 3.36
N THR A 437 4.35 15.53 4.26
CA THR A 437 4.34 14.84 5.57
C THR A 437 3.08 14.00 5.69
N THR A 438 2.96 13.25 6.79
CA THR A 438 1.75 12.46 7.11
C THR A 438 0.44 13.26 7.20
N LYS A 439 0.51 14.59 7.25
CA LYS A 439 -0.65 15.49 7.31
C LYS A 439 -1.02 16.15 5.99
N TYR A 440 -0.17 16.02 4.98
CA TYR A 440 -0.26 16.83 3.77
C TYR A 440 -1.61 16.68 3.06
N LEU A 441 -2.06 15.45 2.77
CA LEU A 441 -3.34 15.23 2.08
C LEU A 441 -4.54 15.68 2.91
N ASP A 442 -4.50 15.53 4.24
CA ASP A 442 -5.63 15.81 5.11
C ASP A 442 -5.74 17.31 5.51
N GLN A 443 -4.68 18.11 5.34
CA GLN A 443 -4.62 19.48 5.88
C GLN A 443 -4.16 20.55 4.89
N GLU A 444 -3.40 20.18 3.87
CA GLU A 444 -2.71 21.14 2.99
C GLU A 444 -3.13 21.04 1.54
N LEU A 445 -3.47 19.83 1.05
CA LEU A 445 -3.93 19.64 -0.32
C LEU A 445 -5.32 20.27 -0.54
N ASP A 446 -5.46 21.04 -1.62
CA ASP A 446 -6.73 21.65 -2.00
C ASP A 446 -7.69 20.61 -2.59
N GLU A 447 -8.84 20.42 -1.95
CA GLU A 447 -9.91 19.52 -2.42
C GLU A 447 -10.37 19.89 -3.84
N ALA A 448 -10.35 21.18 -4.20
CA ALA A 448 -10.72 21.60 -5.56
C ALA A 448 -9.74 21.08 -6.62
N ALA A 449 -8.45 20.93 -6.28
CA ALA A 449 -7.47 20.37 -7.19
C ALA A 449 -7.72 18.87 -7.46
N ILE A 450 -8.23 18.14 -6.47
CA ILE A 450 -8.64 16.73 -6.65
C ILE A 450 -9.83 16.64 -7.61
N ALA A 451 -10.85 17.49 -7.42
CA ALA A 451 -12.01 17.54 -8.31
C ALA A 451 -11.60 17.89 -9.75
N ASP A 452 -10.78 18.94 -9.93
CA ASP A 452 -10.25 19.33 -11.25
C ASP A 452 -9.44 18.20 -11.92
N ALA A 453 -8.71 17.41 -11.14
CA ALA A 453 -7.96 16.26 -11.65
C ALA A 453 -8.89 15.14 -12.13
N VAL A 454 -9.94 14.83 -11.38
CA VAL A 454 -10.97 13.85 -11.77
C VAL A 454 -11.73 14.35 -13.01
N ASP A 455 -12.11 15.61 -13.09
CA ASP A 455 -12.75 16.18 -14.28
C ASP A 455 -11.84 16.12 -15.52
N ARG A 456 -10.52 16.19 -15.33
CA ARG A 456 -9.54 16.22 -16.42
C ARG A 456 -9.13 14.83 -16.90
N TRP A 457 -9.02 13.85 -16.00
CA TRP A 457 -8.43 12.54 -16.28
C TRP A 457 -9.27 11.35 -15.84
N GLY A 458 -10.37 11.59 -15.14
CA GLY A 458 -11.32 10.56 -14.76
C GLY A 458 -12.13 10.08 -15.96
N THR A 459 -12.69 8.89 -15.83
CA THR A 459 -13.59 8.30 -16.81
C THR A 459 -15.03 8.67 -16.43
N ASP A 460 -15.86 8.98 -17.43
CA ASP A 460 -17.28 9.32 -17.23
C ASP A 460 -18.07 8.07 -16.79
N SER A 461 -17.92 7.64 -15.54
CA SER A 461 -18.60 6.44 -15.01
C SER A 461 -20.08 6.69 -14.64
N THR A 462 -20.75 7.67 -15.26
CA THR A 462 -22.17 7.94 -15.01
C THR A 462 -23.07 7.02 -15.83
N ALA A 463 -23.26 5.80 -15.32
CA ALA A 463 -24.46 5.01 -15.56
C ALA A 463 -25.67 5.69 -14.85
N GLY A 464 -26.15 6.81 -15.40
CA GLY A 464 -27.29 7.56 -14.88
C GLY A 464 -27.59 8.76 -15.77
N GLY A 465 -28.54 8.60 -16.69
CA GLY A 465 -28.82 9.61 -17.71
C GLY A 465 -29.16 10.98 -17.12
N ASP A 466 -28.39 11.98 -17.54
CA ASP A 466 -28.89 13.29 -17.96
C ASP A 466 -27.85 13.99 -18.86
N GLY A 467 -28.01 13.82 -20.18
CA GLY A 467 -27.77 14.83 -21.21
C GLY A 467 -26.48 15.67 -21.23
N GLN A 468 -25.35 15.22 -20.68
CA GLN A 468 -24.06 15.87 -20.94
C GLN A 468 -23.51 15.43 -22.30
N PRO A 469 -22.87 16.35 -23.06
CA PRO A 469 -22.30 16.04 -24.35
C PRO A 469 -21.13 15.07 -24.15
N ARG A 470 -21.29 13.84 -24.64
CA ARG A 470 -20.24 12.83 -24.66
C ARG A 470 -19.10 13.36 -25.53
N THR A 471 -17.88 13.33 -25.04
CA THR A 471 -16.71 13.60 -25.88
C THR A 471 -16.17 12.27 -26.41
N ALA A 472 -15.83 12.23 -27.69
CA ALA A 472 -15.21 11.09 -28.35
C ALA A 472 -13.83 11.50 -28.83
N GLU A 473 -12.81 10.71 -28.49
CA GLU A 473 -11.47 10.88 -29.05
C GLU A 473 -11.43 10.32 -30.47
N LEU A 474 -11.14 11.18 -31.45
CA LEU A 474 -11.02 10.79 -32.85
C LEU A 474 -9.59 11.02 -33.34
N ALA A 475 -8.99 9.97 -33.90
CA ALA A 475 -7.72 10.09 -34.61
C ALA A 475 -7.94 10.76 -35.97
N VAL A 476 -7.40 11.96 -36.16
CA VAL A 476 -7.41 12.70 -37.43
C VAL A 476 -5.99 12.80 -37.96
N GLU A 477 -5.80 12.54 -39.26
CA GLU A 477 -4.51 12.73 -39.92
C GLU A 477 -4.53 14.04 -40.72
N VAL A 478 -3.64 14.98 -40.36
CA VAL A 478 -3.45 16.25 -41.08
C VAL A 478 -2.00 16.34 -41.52
N ASP A 479 -1.78 16.53 -42.82
CA ASP A 479 -0.45 16.60 -43.44
C ASP A 479 0.49 15.42 -43.10
N GLY A 480 -0.08 14.21 -42.91
CA GLY A 480 0.68 12.99 -42.61
C GLY A 480 1.04 12.80 -41.13
N GLN A 481 0.56 13.68 -40.25
CA GLN A 481 0.69 13.55 -38.80
C GLN A 481 -0.67 13.18 -38.19
N ARG A 482 -0.69 12.13 -37.37
CA ARG A 482 -1.88 11.71 -36.61
C ARG A 482 -2.01 12.58 -35.36
N PHE A 483 -3.21 13.08 -35.13
CA PHE A 483 -3.61 13.83 -33.94
C PHE A 483 -4.81 13.14 -33.32
N ASP A 484 -4.80 12.96 -32.01
CA ASP A 484 -6.00 12.55 -31.28
C ASP A 484 -6.74 13.82 -30.87
N VAL A 485 -7.97 13.97 -31.35
CA VAL A 485 -8.79 15.18 -31.18
C VAL A 485 -10.02 14.80 -30.36
N VAL A 486 -10.22 15.48 -29.25
CA VAL A 486 -11.44 15.35 -28.45
C VAL A 486 -12.57 16.09 -29.17
N VAL A 487 -13.59 15.36 -29.61
CA VAL A 487 -14.75 15.92 -30.32
C VAL A 487 -16.00 15.74 -29.47
N GLU A 488 -16.74 16.82 -29.28
CA GLU A 488 -18.03 16.82 -28.59
C GLU A 488 -19.11 16.17 -29.51
N GLU A 489 -19.77 15.09 -29.05
CA GLU A 489 -20.81 14.38 -29.80
C GLU A 489 -21.97 15.33 -30.12
N GLY A 490 -22.09 15.70 -31.40
CA GLY A 490 -23.07 16.67 -31.90
C GLY A 490 -22.55 17.55 -33.03
N LEU A 491 -21.23 17.60 -33.24
CA LEU A 491 -20.59 18.39 -34.31
C LEU A 491 -20.36 17.65 -35.64
N THR A 492 -20.83 16.41 -35.80
CA THR A 492 -20.77 15.71 -37.08
C THR A 492 -21.87 16.21 -38.04
N SER A 493 -21.63 17.36 -38.67
CA SER A 493 -22.36 17.72 -39.89
C SER A 493 -21.42 18.22 -41.00
N THR A 494 -21.51 17.53 -42.14
CA THR A 494 -21.14 17.95 -43.50
C THR A 494 -19.65 17.95 -43.91
N ALA A 495 -19.15 16.78 -44.33
CA ALA A 495 -18.25 16.74 -45.48
C ALA A 495 -19.12 16.73 -46.74
N GLY A 496 -19.22 17.88 -47.40
CA GLY A 496 -20.03 18.06 -48.60
C GLY A 496 -19.49 17.26 -49.79
N GLU A 497 -20.36 16.48 -50.42
CA GLU A 497 -20.17 15.96 -51.78
C GLU A 497 -19.95 17.14 -52.74
N ALA A 498 -18.77 17.17 -53.38
CA ALA A 498 -18.52 18.07 -54.48
C ALA A 498 -19.27 17.58 -55.73
N ASP A 499 -20.26 18.38 -56.10
CA ASP A 499 -21.21 18.26 -57.20
C ASP A 499 -20.58 17.91 -58.57
N GLY A 500 -20.96 16.76 -59.11
CA GLY A 500 -20.68 16.32 -60.48
C GLY A 500 -21.83 16.69 -61.42
N GLY A 501 -21.86 17.94 -61.88
CA GLY A 501 -22.84 18.46 -62.84
C GLY A 501 -22.25 18.66 -64.24
N GLY A 502 -22.77 17.92 -65.22
CA GLY A 502 -22.16 17.77 -66.56
C GLY A 502 -22.19 18.99 -67.49
N GLY A 503 -21.22 19.03 -68.39
CA GLY A 503 -21.19 19.83 -69.61
C GLY A 503 -20.75 18.97 -70.80
N GLY A 504 -21.67 18.68 -71.71
CA GLY A 504 -21.43 17.83 -72.87
C GLY A 504 -20.64 18.52 -73.99
N GLY A 505 -19.97 17.71 -74.83
CA GLY A 505 -19.38 18.20 -76.07
C GLY A 505 -18.40 17.25 -76.77
N SER A 506 -18.94 16.40 -77.64
CA SER A 506 -18.41 16.10 -78.99
C SER A 506 -16.94 15.67 -79.20
N ALA A 507 -16.82 14.41 -79.63
CA ALA A 507 -16.06 13.92 -80.79
C ALA A 507 -14.53 13.82 -80.75
N GLY A 508 -14.06 12.62 -81.13
CA GLY A 508 -12.96 12.48 -82.10
C GLY A 508 -11.71 11.80 -81.58
N GLY A 509 -11.59 10.51 -81.91
CA GLY A 509 -10.43 9.99 -82.66
C GLY A 509 -9.02 10.04 -82.05
N ASP A 510 -8.46 8.84 -81.98
CA ASP A 510 -7.16 8.46 -82.56
C ASP A 510 -5.96 8.17 -81.63
N ALA A 511 -5.42 6.98 -81.89
CA ALA A 511 -4.07 6.45 -81.75
C ALA A 511 -3.08 6.91 -80.67
N GLY A 512 -2.63 5.93 -79.88
CA GLY A 512 -1.27 5.37 -80.01
C GLY A 512 -0.12 6.02 -79.22
N GLY A 513 0.73 5.15 -78.63
CA GLY A 513 2.09 5.49 -78.18
C GLY A 513 2.39 5.06 -76.77
#